data_AF-A0A5B9DC86-F1
#
_entry.id   AF-A0A5B9DC86-F1
#
_cell.length_a   1.000
_cell.length_b   1.000
_cell.length_c   1.000
_cell.angle_alpha   90.00
_cell.angle_beta   90.00
_cell.angle_gamma   90.00
#
_symmetry.space_group_name_H-M   'P 1'
#
loop_
_entity.id
_entity.type
_entity.pdbx_description
1 polymer ?
#
loop_
_entity_poly.entity_id
_entity_poly.type
_entity_poly.pdbx_seq_one_letter_code
_entity_poly.pdbx_strand_id
1 'polypeptide(L)'
;MNRRKNKTYIDKAGYKRFRDSGTLFHRYVAERKLRRKLRSGEVVHHKNRDKRDNRRSNLWVFSSQKKHYMAHKEDKRRFGYW
;
A
#
# COMPACT_ATOMS: atom_id res chain seq x y z
N MET A 1 -13.88 -21.80 21.85
CA MET A 1 -12.90 -20.72 21.65
C MET A 1 -13.09 -20.09 20.27
N ASN A 2 -13.67 -18.89 20.21
CA ASN A 2 -14.09 -18.26 18.95
C ASN A 2 -12.85 -17.73 18.18
N ARG A 3 -12.29 -18.51 17.24
CA ARG A 3 -11.21 -18.05 16.35
C ARG A 3 -11.75 -16.89 15.53
N ARG A 4 -11.43 -15.65 15.91
CA ARG A 4 -11.67 -14.46 15.07
C ARG A 4 -11.08 -14.79 13.69
N LYS A 5 -11.93 -15.06 12.69
CA LYS A 5 -11.48 -15.26 11.31
C LYS A 5 -10.68 -14.01 10.92
N ASN A 6 -9.42 -14.20 10.54
CA ASN A 6 -8.57 -13.10 10.10
C ASN A 6 -9.25 -12.40 8.91
N LYS A 7 -9.70 -11.16 9.10
CA LYS A 7 -10.44 -10.37 8.09
C LYS A 7 -9.62 -10.06 6.83
N THR A 8 -8.34 -10.40 6.82
CA THR A 8 -7.40 -10.10 5.73
C THR A 8 -6.57 -11.33 5.36
N TYR A 9 -5.94 -11.29 4.19
CA TYR A 9 -4.98 -12.28 3.69
C TYR A 9 -3.86 -11.58 2.90
N ILE A 10 -2.76 -12.29 2.64
CA ILE A 10 -1.69 -11.83 1.74
C ILE A 10 -1.90 -12.45 0.36
N ASP A 11 -1.95 -11.64 -0.68
CA ASP A 11 -2.08 -12.12 -2.06
C ASP A 11 -0.76 -12.64 -2.64
N LYS A 12 -0.81 -13.24 -3.83
CA LYS A 12 0.37 -13.74 -4.54
C LYS A 12 1.42 -12.66 -4.85
N ALA A 13 1.02 -11.38 -4.88
CA ALA A 13 1.90 -10.24 -5.12
C ALA A 13 2.50 -9.66 -3.82
N GLY A 14 2.20 -10.26 -2.66
CA GLY A 14 2.70 -9.87 -1.34
C GLY A 14 1.88 -8.79 -0.64
N TYR A 15 0.74 -8.38 -1.19
CA TYR A 15 -0.09 -7.33 -0.61
C TYR A 15 -1.15 -7.88 0.34
N LYS A 16 -1.37 -7.16 1.43
CA LYS A 16 -2.48 -7.43 2.34
C LYS A 16 -3.81 -6.95 1.74
N ARG A 17 -4.82 -7.82 1.71
CA ARG A 17 -6.17 -7.55 1.21
C ARG A 17 -7.23 -7.91 2.22
N PHE A 18 -8.36 -7.21 2.18
CA PHE A 18 -9.57 -7.62 2.89
C PHE A 18 -10.21 -8.83 2.21
N ARG A 19 -10.66 -9.81 3.00
CA ARG A 19 -11.25 -11.06 2.49
C ARG A 19 -12.63 -10.88 1.85
N ASP A 20 -13.40 -9.92 2.35
CA ASP A 20 -14.77 -9.64 1.92
C ASP A 20 -14.83 -8.90 0.57
N SER A 21 -13.96 -7.90 0.38
CA SER A 21 -13.98 -7.00 -0.77
C SER A 21 -12.81 -7.18 -1.73
N GLY A 22 -11.75 -7.91 -1.34
CA GLY A 22 -10.50 -7.98 -2.10
C GLY A 22 -9.71 -6.65 -2.12
N THR A 23 -10.19 -5.61 -1.43
CA THR A 23 -9.58 -4.28 -1.40
C THR A 23 -8.18 -4.32 -0.79
N LEU A 24 -7.25 -3.59 -1.40
CA LEU A 24 -5.89 -3.42 -0.90
C LEU A 24 -5.88 -2.66 0.44
N PHE A 25 -5.31 -3.29 1.47
CA PHE A 25 -5.29 -2.75 2.82
C PHE A 25 -4.51 -1.44 2.92
N HIS A 26 -3.38 -1.30 2.21
CA HIS A 26 -2.61 -0.06 2.20
C HIS A 26 -3.40 1.11 1.61
N ARG A 27 -4.28 0.88 0.62
CA ARG A 27 -5.14 1.94 0.06
C ARG A 27 -6.14 2.41 1.11
N TYR A 28 -6.78 1.48 1.82
CA TYR A 28 -7.67 1.80 2.94
C TYR A 28 -6.96 2.64 4.01
N VAL A 29 -5.75 2.25 4.43
CA VAL A 29 -4.97 3.01 5.42
C VAL A 29 -4.61 4.40 4.90
N ALA A 30 -4.23 4.53 3.63
CA ALA A 30 -3.92 5.82 3.00
C ALA A 30 -5.15 6.75 2.96
N GLU A 31 -6.34 6.24 2.61
CA GLU A 31 -7.59 7.01 2.65
C GLU A 31 -7.91 7.50 4.07
N ARG A 32 -7.81 6.61 5.06
CA ARG A 32 -7.97 6.98 6.48
C ARG A 32 -6.94 8.01 6.92
N LYS A 33 -5.70 7.92 6.42
CA LYS A 33 -4.65 8.90 6.69
C LYS A 33 -5.00 10.28 6.15
N LEU A 34 -5.51 10.35 4.92
CA LEU A 34 -5.88 11.58 4.23
C LEU A 34 -7.25 12.14 4.66
N ARG A 35 -8.05 11.36 5.40
CA ARG A 35 -9.44 11.69 5.76
C ARG A 35 -10.33 11.94 4.53
N ARG A 36 -10.01 11.31 3.41
CA ARG A 36 -10.79 11.32 2.16
C ARG A 36 -10.48 10.09 1.32
N LYS A 37 -11.33 9.81 0.32
CA LYS A 37 -11.04 8.80 -0.69
C LYS A 37 -9.82 9.18 -1.55
N LEU A 38 -9.12 8.17 -2.05
CA LEU A 38 -8.08 8.37 -3.04
C LEU A 38 -8.75 8.88 -4.32
N ARG A 39 -8.22 9.97 -4.88
CA ARG A 39 -8.67 10.53 -6.16
C ARG A 39 -8.22 9.62 -7.29
N SER A 40 -8.89 9.74 -8.43
CA SER A 40 -8.44 9.08 -9.66
C SER A 40 -6.98 9.46 -9.95
N GLY A 41 -6.17 8.45 -10.30
CA GLY A 41 -4.74 8.61 -10.56
C GLY A 41 -3.83 8.62 -9.32
N GLU A 42 -4.37 8.71 -8.08
CA GLU A 42 -3.54 8.63 -6.88
C GLU A 42 -3.05 7.20 -6.60
N VAL A 43 -1.74 7.07 -6.32
CA VAL A 43 -1.06 5.80 -6.14
C VAL A 43 -0.36 5.78 -4.79
N VAL A 44 -0.53 4.70 -4.03
CA VAL A 44 0.06 4.53 -2.71
C VAL A 44 1.40 3.80 -2.85
N HIS A 45 2.40 4.28 -2.13
CA HIS A 45 3.76 3.77 -2.10
C HIS A 45 4.17 3.39 -0.67
N HIS A 46 4.89 2.28 -0.54
CA HIS A 46 5.53 1.85 0.70
C HIS A 46 6.97 2.34 0.74
N LYS A 47 7.25 3.35 1.58
CA LYS A 47 8.57 4.03 1.62
C LYS A 47 9.73 3.09 1.95
N ASN A 48 9.48 2.08 2.79
CA ASN A 48 10.49 1.08 3.18
C ASN A 48 10.52 -0.16 2.26
N ARG A 49 9.77 -0.15 1.15
CA ARG A 49 9.67 -1.26 0.19
C ARG A 49 9.04 -2.56 0.73
N ASP A 50 8.62 -2.60 1.99
CA ASP A 50 7.88 -3.73 2.56
C ASP A 50 6.36 -3.54 2.36
N LYS A 51 5.78 -4.33 1.44
CA LYS A 51 4.34 -4.34 1.14
C LYS A 51 3.46 -4.73 2.33
N ARG A 52 4.04 -5.34 3.37
CA ARG A 52 3.36 -5.79 4.60
C ARG A 52 3.36 -4.72 5.68
N ASP A 53 4.27 -3.74 5.65
CA ASP A 53 4.26 -2.60 6.57
C ASP A 53 3.24 -1.54 6.15
N ASN A 54 2.02 -1.69 6.67
CA ASN A 54 0.90 -0.82 6.37
C ASN A 54 0.73 0.33 7.38
N ARG A 55 1.77 0.70 8.15
CA ARG A 55 1.69 1.84 9.08
C ARG A 55 1.48 3.14 8.31
N ARG A 56 0.65 4.06 8.83
CA ARG A 56 0.36 5.38 8.19
C ARG A 56 1.63 6.17 7.87
N SER A 57 2.67 6.06 8.69
CA SER A 57 3.97 6.71 8.50
C SER A 57 4.75 6.15 7.30
N ASN A 58 4.60 4.86 7.00
CA ASN A 58 5.28 4.19 5.89
C ASN A 58 4.60 4.40 4.53
N LEU A 59 3.34 4.85 4.53
CA LEU A 59 2.60 5.07 3.29
C LEU A 59 2.72 6.51 2.79
N TRP A 60 3.08 6.65 1.51
CA TRP A 60 3.04 7.90 0.76
C TRP A 60 2.01 7.81 -0.37
N VAL A 61 1.38 8.92 -0.72
CA VAL A 61 0.41 8.97 -1.83
C VAL A 61 0.94 9.92 -2.89
N PHE A 62 1.22 9.39 -4.07
CA PHE A 62 1.59 10.19 -5.23
C PHE A 62 0.35 10.60 -6.01
N SER A 63 0.39 11.81 -6.59
CA SER A 63 -0.70 12.34 -7.40
C SER A 63 -0.86 11.65 -8.76
N SER A 64 0.10 10.82 -9.18
CA SER A 64 0.06 10.08 -10.44
C SER A 64 0.99 8.88 -10.44
N GLN A 65 0.70 7.91 -11.31
CA GLN A 65 1.57 6.75 -11.58
C GLN A 65 2.97 7.18 -12.04
N LYS A 66 3.09 8.27 -12.82
CA LYS A 66 4.39 8.80 -13.27
C LYS A 66 5.28 9.18 -12.09
N LYS A 67 4.75 9.91 -11.11
CA LYS A 67 5.52 10.32 -9.91
C LYS A 67 5.89 9.11 -9.04
N HIS A 68 4.94 8.18 -8.87
CA HIS A 68 5.18 6.92 -8.17
C HIS A 68 6.33 6.11 -8.81
N TYR A 69 6.34 6.00 -10.14
CA TYR A 69 7.38 5.31 -10.87
C TYR A 69 8.76 5.97 -10.70
N MET A 70 8.83 7.31 -10.68
CA MET A 70 10.10 8.01 -10.44
C MET A 70 10.67 7.71 -9.04
N ALA A 71 9.81 7.60 -8.02
CA ALA A 71 10.26 7.18 -6.69
C ALA A 71 10.83 5.76 -6.71
N HIS A 72 10.19 4.82 -7.42
CA HIS A 72 10.76 3.48 -7.61
C HIS A 72 12.11 3.51 -8.35
N LYS A 73 12.30 4.37 -9.34
CA LYS A 73 13.61 4.53 -9.99
C LYS A 73 14.68 4.99 -8.99
N GLU A 74 14.34 5.91 -8.10
CA GLU A 74 15.23 6.39 -7.06
C GLU A 74 15.55 5.30 -6.03
N ASP A 75 14.54 4.57 -5.56
CA ASP A 75 14.72 3.44 -4.64
C ASP A 75 15.63 2.37 -5.24
N LYS A 76 15.44 2.04 -6.53
CA LYS A 76 16.29 1.10 -7.26
C LYS A 76 17.74 1.53 -7.25
N ARG A 77 17.99 2.82 -7.50
CA ARG A 77 19.34 3.40 -7.50
C ARG A 77 19.99 3.35 -6.12
N ARG A 78 19.20 3.52 -5.05
CA ARG A 78 19.70 3.56 -3.66
C ARG A 78 19.86 2.19 -3.02
N PHE A 79 18.98 1.26 -3.33
CA PHE A 79 18.79 0.04 -2.54
C PHE A 79 18.66 -1.23 -3.40
N GLY A 80 18.86 -1.13 -4.72
CA GLY A 80 18.74 -2.25 -5.64
C GLY A 80 17.31 -2.68 -5.96
N TYR A 81 17.18 -3.83 -6.63
CA TYR A 81 15.89 -4.40 -7.03
C TYR A 81 15.07 -4.90 -5.84
N TRP A 82 13.74 -4.89 -5.99
CA TRP A 82 12.72 -5.31 -5.02
C TRP A 82 12.05 -6.62 -5.42
#